data_AF-A0A8H6RS92-F1
#
_entry.id   AF-A0A8H6RS92-F1
#
_cell.length_a   1.000
_cell.length_b   1.000
_cell.length_c   1.000
_cell.angle_alpha   90.00
_cell.angle_beta   90.00
_cell.angle_gamma   90.00
#
_symmetry.space_group_name_H-M   'P 1'
#
loop_
_entity.id
_entity.type
_entity.pdbx_description
1 polymer ?
#
loop_
_entity_poly.entity_id
_entity_poly.type
_entity_poly.pdbx_seq_one_letter_code
_entity_poly.pdbx_strand_id
1 'polypeptide(L)'
;MLALTTSPVFLESRSNRFPLGYNGLYFQSFNLVSSATTGLPVPQVAPHSPPNYAGTGLQSELLAGTPMITTSYANSQTQSFSLESFYFGCVTAVSSEFSVPSQCDITVTGYSGSDNSVSNAKQVCSQRFQYNPSTILGTQQQAFGAIKGCNNIQFALIQFAPPGGQKATGVAQSLLLDNVKFSTCSK
;
A
#
# COMPACT_ATOMS: atom_id res chain seq x y z
N MET A 1 27.36 -14.69 -44.23
CA MET A 1 26.93 -15.69 -43.22
C MET A 1 26.87 -14.96 -41.88
N LEU A 2 25.81 -15.19 -41.10
CA LEU A 2 25.22 -14.26 -40.12
C LEU A 2 26.20 -13.65 -39.11
N ALA A 3 26.17 -12.31 -39.00
CA ALA A 3 26.65 -11.59 -37.83
C ALA A 3 25.52 -11.54 -36.78
N LEU A 4 25.71 -12.24 -35.66
CA LEU A 4 24.86 -12.13 -34.48
C LEU A 4 25.14 -10.78 -33.80
N THR A 5 24.26 -9.82 -34.04
CA THR A 5 24.22 -8.58 -33.25
C THR A 5 23.56 -8.87 -31.91
N THR A 6 24.37 -9.22 -30.90
CA THR A 6 23.91 -9.18 -29.51
C THR A 6 23.90 -7.72 -29.08
N SER A 7 22.76 -7.06 -29.24
CA SER A 7 22.51 -5.78 -28.57
C SER A 7 22.71 -5.98 -27.06
N PRO A 8 23.53 -5.17 -26.38
CA PRO A 8 23.56 -5.20 -24.94
C PRO A 8 22.19 -4.75 -24.46
N VAL A 9 21.46 -5.67 -23.82
CA VAL A 9 20.31 -5.32 -22.98
C VAL A 9 20.88 -4.45 -21.87
N PHE A 10 20.70 -3.14 -22.03
CA PHE A 10 20.88 -2.18 -20.97
C PHE A 10 19.89 -2.57 -19.86
N LEU A 11 20.36 -3.40 -18.91
CA LEU A 11 19.77 -3.48 -17.59
C LEU A 11 20.06 -2.12 -16.95
N GLU A 12 19.22 -1.13 -17.28
CA GLU A 12 19.06 0.02 -16.42
C GLU A 12 18.50 -0.49 -15.09
N SER A 13 19.44 -0.88 -14.22
CA SER A 13 19.34 -0.79 -12.78
C SER A 13 19.14 0.69 -12.42
N ARG A 14 17.95 1.22 -12.75
CA ARG A 14 17.43 2.40 -12.09
C ARG A 14 16.84 1.89 -10.80
N SER A 15 17.49 2.23 -9.70
CA SER A 15 16.84 2.44 -8.42
C SER A 15 15.45 3.04 -8.67
N ASN A 16 14.41 2.21 -8.63
CA ASN A 16 13.04 2.64 -8.87
C ASN A 16 12.51 3.28 -7.58
N ARG A 17 13.15 4.37 -7.15
CA ARG A 17 12.57 5.37 -6.25
C ARG A 17 11.68 6.29 -7.08
N PHE A 18 10.74 5.72 -7.83
CA PHE A 18 9.66 6.48 -8.43
C PHE A 18 8.38 6.28 -7.62
N PRO A 19 7.75 7.37 -7.18
CA PRO A 19 6.44 7.34 -6.55
C PRO A 19 5.45 6.61 -7.45
N LEU A 20 4.70 5.63 -6.92
CA LEU A 20 3.63 4.97 -7.68
C LEU A 20 2.49 5.99 -7.88
N GLY A 21 2.60 6.78 -8.94
CA GLY A 21 1.49 7.52 -9.51
C GLY A 21 0.55 6.52 -10.16
N TYR A 22 -0.60 6.25 -9.55
CA TYR A 22 -1.61 5.34 -10.08
C TYR A 22 -2.94 6.09 -10.24
N ASN A 23 -3.43 6.17 -11.48
CA ASN A 23 -4.66 6.87 -11.87
C ASN A 23 -4.81 8.27 -11.25
N GLY A 24 -3.73 9.06 -11.21
CA GLY A 24 -3.74 10.44 -10.70
C GLY A 24 -3.56 10.59 -9.18
N LEU A 25 -3.29 9.50 -8.46
CA LEU A 25 -2.96 9.52 -7.04
C LEU A 25 -1.53 9.07 -6.80
N TYR A 26 -0.90 9.62 -5.76
CA TYR A 26 0.41 9.22 -5.29
C TYR A 26 0.30 8.33 -4.05
N PHE A 27 0.88 7.13 -4.12
CA PHE A 27 0.98 6.18 -3.01
C PHE A 27 2.33 6.31 -2.31
N GLN A 28 2.38 7.15 -1.28
CA GLN A 28 3.56 7.38 -0.45
C GLN A 28 3.78 6.24 0.55
N SER A 29 5.05 5.83 0.72
CA SER A 29 5.48 4.75 1.61
C SER A 29 5.01 3.34 1.21
N PHE A 30 4.50 3.17 -0.01
CA PHE A 30 4.15 1.88 -0.57
C PHE A 30 5.19 1.44 -1.59
N ASN A 31 5.52 0.15 -1.57
CA ASN A 31 6.31 -0.51 -2.60
C ASN A 31 5.40 -1.42 -3.42
N LEU A 32 5.51 -1.38 -4.76
CA LEU A 32 4.85 -2.37 -5.60
C LEU A 32 5.64 -3.68 -5.51
N VAL A 33 4.98 -4.75 -5.13
CA VAL A 33 5.56 -6.07 -5.04
C VAL A 33 4.86 -6.99 -6.03
N SER A 34 5.65 -7.77 -6.76
CA SER A 34 5.15 -8.81 -7.65
C SER A 34 5.45 -10.18 -7.05
N SER A 35 4.42 -11.01 -6.97
CA SER A 35 4.51 -12.41 -6.52
C SER A 35 5.28 -13.30 -7.50
N ALA A 36 5.58 -12.81 -8.72
CA ALA A 36 6.25 -13.58 -9.77
C ALA A 36 7.75 -13.27 -9.92
N THR A 37 8.24 -12.14 -9.42
CA THR A 37 9.62 -11.67 -9.72
C THR A 37 10.52 -11.55 -8.50
N THR A 38 10.08 -11.94 -7.32
CA THR A 38 10.91 -11.84 -6.12
C THR A 38 11.17 -13.24 -5.57
N GLY A 39 12.44 -13.60 -5.41
CA GLY A 39 12.86 -14.67 -4.48
C GLY A 39 12.63 -14.29 -3.00
N LEU A 40 11.66 -13.40 -2.77
CA LEU A 40 11.14 -12.99 -1.48
C LEU A 40 9.94 -13.90 -1.19
N PRO A 41 9.52 -14.04 0.07
CA PRO A 41 8.41 -14.92 0.39
C PRO A 41 7.21 -14.52 -0.44
N VAL A 42 6.65 -15.48 -1.18
CA VAL A 42 5.23 -15.43 -1.52
C VAL A 42 4.54 -15.17 -0.19
N PRO A 43 3.93 -13.99 0.02
CA PRO A 43 3.24 -13.76 1.26
C PRO A 43 2.25 -14.91 1.36
N GLN A 44 2.20 -15.56 2.51
CA GLN A 44 1.13 -16.53 2.76
C GLN A 44 -0.25 -15.84 2.85
N VAL A 45 -0.36 -14.61 2.34
CA VAL A 45 -1.57 -13.89 2.00
C VAL A 45 -1.58 -13.72 0.47
N ALA A 46 -2.43 -14.47 -0.22
CA ALA A 46 -2.60 -14.36 -1.66
C ALA A 46 -3.15 -12.97 -2.04
N PRO A 47 -2.52 -12.29 -3.02
CA PRO A 47 -3.07 -11.04 -3.55
C PRO A 47 -4.39 -11.30 -4.27
N HIS A 48 -5.32 -10.36 -4.18
CA HIS A 48 -6.60 -10.43 -4.85
C HIS A 48 -6.49 -10.27 -6.38
N SER A 49 -5.54 -9.48 -6.87
CA SER A 49 -5.27 -9.18 -8.28
C SER A 49 -3.83 -9.58 -8.65
N PRO A 50 -3.53 -10.90 -8.67
CA PRO A 50 -2.19 -11.38 -8.98
C PRO A 50 -1.72 -10.89 -10.37
N PRO A 51 -0.40 -10.65 -10.54
CA PRO A 51 0.67 -10.97 -9.58
C PRO A 51 1.02 -9.82 -8.62
N ASN A 52 0.37 -8.66 -8.69
CA ASN A 52 0.88 -7.44 -8.05
C ASN A 52 0.06 -7.02 -6.84
N TYR A 53 0.72 -6.52 -5.81
CA TYR A 53 0.11 -5.84 -4.67
C TYR A 53 1.02 -4.72 -4.16
N ALA A 54 0.49 -3.80 -3.39
CA ALA A 54 1.26 -2.77 -2.69
C ALA A 54 1.59 -3.24 -1.26
N GLY A 55 2.85 -3.14 -0.86
CA GLY A 55 3.31 -3.45 0.50
C GLY A 55 3.85 -2.21 1.22
N THR A 56 3.54 -2.06 2.49
CA THR A 56 4.16 -1.07 3.39
C THR A 56 4.49 -1.71 4.73
N GLY A 57 5.55 -1.25 5.39
CA GLY A 57 5.99 -1.72 6.69
C GLY A 57 6.79 -0.63 7.42
N LEU A 58 7.27 -0.91 8.63
CA LEU A 58 8.02 0.08 9.40
C LEU A 58 9.27 0.61 8.64
N GLN A 59 9.92 -0.24 7.84
CA GLN A 59 11.06 0.19 7.03
C GLN A 59 10.68 1.24 5.98
N SER A 60 9.57 1.07 5.27
CA SER A 60 9.10 2.09 4.31
C SER A 60 8.66 3.34 5.04
N GLU A 61 8.02 3.21 6.20
CA GLU A 61 7.62 4.35 7.03
C GLU A 61 8.81 5.21 7.47
N LEU A 62 9.91 4.58 7.88
CA LEU A 62 11.13 5.27 8.27
C LEU A 62 11.82 5.97 7.09
N LEU A 63 11.72 5.42 5.88
CA LEU A 63 12.40 5.95 4.68
C LEU A 63 11.58 6.98 3.92
N ALA A 64 10.26 6.83 3.89
CA ALA A 64 9.34 7.57 3.03
C ALA A 64 8.18 8.23 3.80
N GLY A 65 8.13 8.10 5.13
CA GLY A 65 7.09 8.67 5.99
C GLY A 65 5.84 7.82 6.09
N THR A 66 4.79 8.36 6.74
CA THR A 66 3.54 7.65 6.99
C THR A 66 2.89 7.16 5.67
N PRO A 67 2.32 5.93 5.62
CA PRO A 67 1.68 5.42 4.42
C PRO A 67 0.45 6.26 4.09
N MET A 68 0.44 6.80 2.87
CA MET A 68 -0.53 7.79 2.44
C MET A 68 -0.87 7.62 0.96
N ILE A 69 -2.15 7.79 0.63
CA ILE A 69 -2.61 8.00 -0.74
C ILE A 69 -2.97 9.48 -0.87
N THR A 70 -2.39 10.20 -1.83
CA THR A 70 -2.56 11.66 -1.91
C THR A 70 -2.66 12.20 -3.33
N THR A 71 -3.39 13.31 -3.46
CA THR A 71 -3.45 14.17 -4.65
C THR A 71 -2.43 15.31 -4.60
N SER A 72 -1.83 15.60 -3.44
CA SER A 72 -0.89 16.70 -3.26
C SER A 72 0.55 16.22 -3.55
N TYR A 73 0.91 16.30 -4.83
CA TYR A 73 2.25 16.04 -5.35
C TYR A 73 2.53 16.91 -6.59
N ALA A 74 3.80 17.06 -6.96
CA ALA A 74 4.20 17.90 -8.08
C ALA A 74 3.47 17.48 -9.38
N ASN A 75 2.90 18.46 -10.10
CA ASN A 75 2.15 18.27 -11.35
C ASN A 75 0.87 17.44 -11.25
N SER A 76 0.34 17.20 -10.04
CA SER A 76 -0.95 16.52 -9.88
C SER A 76 -2.08 17.30 -10.59
N GLN A 77 -2.83 16.58 -11.43
CA GLN A 77 -4.04 17.08 -12.10
C GLN A 77 -5.32 16.71 -11.35
N THR A 78 -5.20 15.95 -10.25
CA THR A 78 -6.33 15.53 -9.43
C THR A 78 -6.53 16.53 -8.29
N GLN A 79 -7.75 17.05 -8.16
CA GLN A 79 -8.16 17.97 -7.12
C GLN A 79 -8.57 17.23 -5.83
N SER A 80 -9.28 16.11 -6.00
CA SER A 80 -9.77 15.28 -4.90
C SER A 80 -10.04 13.87 -5.41
N PHE A 81 -10.24 12.94 -4.47
CA PHE A 81 -10.69 11.59 -4.77
C PHE A 81 -11.70 11.10 -3.74
N SER A 82 -12.45 10.07 -4.11
CA SER A 82 -13.32 9.33 -3.22
C SER A 82 -12.79 7.91 -3.11
N LEU A 83 -12.42 7.49 -1.90
CA LEU A 83 -11.90 6.16 -1.65
C LEU A 83 -13.05 5.20 -1.34
N GLU A 84 -13.17 4.13 -2.11
CA GLU A 84 -14.37 3.29 -2.15
C GLU A 84 -14.14 1.92 -1.51
N SER A 85 -13.05 1.25 -1.86
CA SER A 85 -12.71 -0.06 -1.28
C SER A 85 -11.27 -0.45 -1.55
N PHE A 86 -10.81 -1.48 -0.86
CA PHE A 86 -9.53 -2.12 -1.10
C PHE A 86 -9.55 -3.55 -0.55
N TYR A 87 -8.62 -4.37 -1.03
CA TYR A 87 -8.28 -5.63 -0.39
C TYR A 87 -7.04 -5.45 0.46
N PHE A 88 -7.00 -6.12 1.61
CA PHE A 88 -5.89 -5.99 2.55
C PHE A 88 -5.55 -7.29 3.25
N GLY A 89 -4.31 -7.37 3.70
CA GLY A 89 -3.89 -8.37 4.67
C GLY A 89 -2.63 -7.93 5.38
N CYS A 90 -2.31 -8.58 6.49
CA CYS A 90 -1.10 -8.30 7.22
C CYS A 90 -0.25 -9.56 7.31
N VAL A 91 1.06 -9.35 7.22
CA VAL A 91 2.04 -10.41 7.38
C VAL A 91 3.09 -10.00 8.40
N THR A 92 3.66 -11.00 9.07
CA THR A 92 4.85 -10.85 9.91
C THR A 92 5.99 -11.65 9.29
N ALA A 93 7.11 -10.99 9.03
CA ALA A 93 8.34 -11.63 8.59
C ALA A 93 8.88 -12.53 9.70
N VAL A 94 9.14 -13.79 9.36
CA VAL A 94 9.79 -14.79 10.23
C VAL A 94 11.27 -14.91 9.85
N SER A 95 11.58 -14.72 8.56
CA SER A 95 12.94 -14.56 8.03
C SER A 95 12.92 -13.55 6.88
N SER A 96 14.09 -13.27 6.28
CA SER A 96 14.18 -12.44 5.07
C SER A 96 13.41 -13.02 3.87
N GLU A 97 13.21 -14.34 3.87
CA GLU A 97 12.62 -15.11 2.77
C GLU A 97 11.25 -15.71 3.13
N PHE A 98 10.79 -15.55 4.36
CA PHE A 98 9.55 -16.15 4.85
C PHE A 98 8.70 -15.18 5.68
N SER A 99 7.41 -15.06 5.33
CA SER A 99 6.42 -14.33 6.12
C SER A 99 5.16 -15.16 6.34
N VAL A 100 4.50 -14.93 7.48
CA VAL A 100 3.25 -15.61 7.85
C VAL A 100 2.13 -14.60 8.00
N PRO A 101 0.87 -14.98 7.73
CA PRO A 101 -0.28 -14.11 7.94
C PRO A 101 -0.36 -13.76 9.43
N SER A 102 -0.58 -12.49 9.72
CA SER A 102 -0.64 -12.00 11.10
C SER A 102 -1.88 -11.15 11.30
N GLN A 103 -2.50 -11.27 12.45
CA GLN A 103 -3.61 -10.42 12.82
C GLN A 103 -3.19 -8.94 12.87
N CYS A 104 -4.05 -8.04 12.40
CA CYS A 104 -3.81 -6.60 12.53
C CYS A 104 -5.13 -5.80 12.48
N ASP A 105 -5.08 -4.60 13.03
CA ASP A 105 -6.06 -3.55 12.81
C ASP A 105 -5.52 -2.55 11.79
N ILE A 106 -6.38 -2.12 10.87
CA ILE A 106 -6.07 -1.09 9.88
C ILE A 106 -7.03 0.06 10.09
N THR A 107 -6.50 1.27 10.22
CA THR A 107 -7.28 2.50 10.27
C THR A 107 -6.99 3.31 9.02
N VAL A 108 -8.04 3.58 8.25
CA VAL A 108 -8.00 4.50 7.10
C VAL A 108 -8.67 5.80 7.49
N THR A 109 -7.95 6.91 7.39
CA THR A 109 -8.47 8.24 7.73
C THR A 109 -8.28 9.18 6.55
N GLY A 110 -9.38 9.67 6.01
CA GLY A 110 -9.41 10.58 4.87
C GLY A 110 -9.53 12.04 5.31
N TYR A 111 -8.80 12.91 4.65
CA TYR A 111 -8.69 14.32 4.99
C TYR A 111 -8.92 15.22 3.78
N SER A 112 -9.51 16.38 4.04
CA SER A 112 -9.61 17.48 3.08
C SER A 112 -8.77 18.66 3.53
N GLY A 113 -7.88 19.14 2.67
CA GLY A 113 -6.92 20.19 2.98
C GLY A 113 -6.16 20.65 1.74
N SER A 114 -5.36 21.70 1.86
CA SER A 114 -4.54 22.24 0.76
C SER A 114 -3.20 21.49 0.56
N ASP A 115 -2.77 20.75 1.58
CA ASP A 115 -1.53 19.98 1.58
C ASP A 115 -1.73 18.62 2.29
N ASN A 116 -0.65 17.87 2.49
CA ASN A 116 -0.65 16.58 3.18
C ASN A 116 -0.53 16.69 4.71
N SER A 117 -0.70 17.89 5.28
CA SER A 117 -0.58 18.12 6.71
C SER A 117 -1.88 17.84 7.44
N VAL A 118 -1.86 16.87 8.36
CA VAL A 118 -3.00 16.57 9.24
C VAL A 118 -3.38 17.78 10.11
N SER A 119 -2.43 18.61 10.54
CA SER A 119 -2.72 19.75 11.42
C SER A 119 -3.56 20.84 10.73
N ASN A 120 -3.49 20.92 9.40
CA ASN A 120 -4.13 21.95 8.61
C ASN A 120 -5.31 21.41 7.78
N ALA A 121 -5.64 20.13 7.95
CA ALA A 121 -6.67 19.46 7.18
C ALA A 121 -7.88 19.10 8.05
N LYS A 122 -9.05 19.09 7.42
CA LYS A 122 -10.29 18.60 8.02
C LYS A 122 -10.38 17.09 7.81
N GLN A 123 -10.48 16.32 8.89
CA GLN A 123 -10.84 14.91 8.80
C GLN A 123 -12.26 14.77 8.21
N VAL A 124 -12.39 14.03 7.12
CA VAL A 124 -13.67 13.76 6.43
C VAL A 124 -14.26 12.43 6.85
N CYS A 125 -13.41 11.42 7.03
CA CYS A 125 -13.83 10.08 7.40
C CYS A 125 -12.73 9.37 8.20
N SER A 126 -13.11 8.38 9.01
CA SER A 126 -12.18 7.41 9.57
C SER A 126 -12.88 6.06 9.70
N GLN A 127 -12.22 5.00 9.26
CA GLN A 127 -12.75 3.64 9.31
C GLN A 127 -11.68 2.66 9.75
N ARG A 128 -12.09 1.70 10.57
CA ARG A 128 -11.22 0.64 11.07
C ARG A 128 -11.66 -0.70 10.49
N PHE A 129 -10.68 -1.47 10.04
CA PHE A 129 -10.83 -2.83 9.52
C PHE A 129 -9.95 -3.77 10.33
N GLN A 130 -10.34 -5.03 10.41
CA GLN A 130 -9.56 -6.06 11.09
C GLN A 130 -9.20 -7.17 10.11
N TYR A 131 -7.93 -7.53 10.08
CA TYR A 131 -7.46 -8.72 9.39
C TYR A 131 -7.25 -9.81 10.43
N ASN A 132 -8.07 -10.86 10.39
CA ASN A 132 -8.02 -11.98 11.32
C ASN A 132 -7.85 -13.29 10.50
N PRO A 133 -6.61 -13.67 10.13
CA PRO A 133 -6.39 -14.92 9.40
C PRO A 133 -6.79 -16.13 10.26
N SER A 134 -7.38 -17.16 9.65
CA SER A 134 -7.88 -18.34 10.38
C SER A 134 -6.75 -19.30 10.81
N THR A 135 -5.60 -19.19 10.16
CA THR A 135 -4.39 -19.96 10.45
C THR A 135 -3.14 -19.16 10.08
N ILE A 136 -2.05 -19.38 10.82
CA ILE A 136 -0.72 -18.85 10.51
C ILE A 136 0.05 -19.74 9.52
N LEU A 137 -0.45 -20.98 9.30
CA LEU A 137 0.10 -21.95 8.36
C LEU A 137 -0.81 -22.05 7.14
N GLY A 138 -0.24 -21.90 5.95
CA GLY A 138 -0.95 -21.97 4.68
C GLY A 138 -1.36 -20.60 4.13
N THR A 139 -1.68 -20.57 2.84
CA THR A 139 -2.09 -19.35 2.14
C THR A 139 -3.49 -18.90 2.58
N GLN A 140 -3.58 -17.68 3.06
CA GLN A 140 -4.79 -16.94 3.39
C GLN A 140 -5.15 -16.00 2.25
N GLN A 141 -6.42 -15.65 2.11
CA GLN A 141 -6.83 -14.60 1.17
C GLN A 141 -6.76 -13.23 1.87
N GLN A 142 -6.61 -12.17 1.07
CA GLN A 142 -6.84 -10.82 1.57
C GLN A 142 -8.32 -10.65 1.97
N ALA A 143 -8.55 -9.84 3.00
CA ALA A 143 -9.87 -9.40 3.39
C ALA A 143 -10.32 -8.21 2.53
N PHE A 144 -11.63 -8.04 2.39
CA PHE A 144 -12.22 -6.91 1.68
C PHE A 144 -12.59 -5.79 2.66
N GLY A 145 -12.17 -4.57 2.37
CA GLY A 145 -12.53 -3.36 3.10
C GLY A 145 -13.39 -2.44 2.25
N ALA A 146 -14.66 -2.29 2.62
CA ALA A 146 -15.55 -1.30 2.01
C ALA A 146 -15.48 0.02 2.75
N ILE A 147 -15.22 1.11 2.03
CA ILE A 147 -15.13 2.45 2.59
C ILE A 147 -16.41 3.23 2.36
N LYS A 148 -16.90 3.91 3.41
CA LYS A 148 -18.08 4.77 3.37
C LYS A 148 -17.75 6.18 3.83
N GLY A 149 -18.24 7.17 3.10
CA GLY A 149 -18.13 8.58 3.47
C GLY A 149 -16.75 9.21 3.26
N CYS A 150 -15.79 8.49 2.69
CA CYS A 150 -14.48 9.05 2.32
C CYS A 150 -14.50 9.68 0.93
N ASN A 151 -15.39 10.65 0.73
CA ASN A 151 -15.58 11.33 -0.55
C ASN A 151 -14.90 12.70 -0.56
N ASN A 152 -14.42 13.14 -1.74
CA ASN A 152 -13.82 14.46 -1.94
C ASN A 152 -12.66 14.78 -0.98
N ILE A 153 -11.81 13.78 -0.70
CA ILE A 153 -10.61 13.93 0.12
C ILE A 153 -9.39 14.27 -0.74
N GLN A 154 -8.40 14.95 -0.16
CA GLN A 154 -7.13 15.24 -0.82
C GLN A 154 -6.05 14.22 -0.47
N PHE A 155 -6.13 13.62 0.71
CA PHE A 155 -5.25 12.51 1.11
C PHE A 155 -5.93 11.57 2.09
N ALA A 156 -5.50 10.31 2.08
CA ALA A 156 -5.88 9.27 3.03
C ALA A 156 -4.64 8.71 3.70
N LEU A 157 -4.62 8.70 5.04
CA LEU A 157 -3.62 7.97 5.81
C LEU A 157 -4.08 6.53 6.02
N ILE A 158 -3.15 5.60 5.85
CA ILE A 158 -3.39 4.18 6.11
C ILE A 158 -2.43 3.74 7.21
N GLN A 159 -2.98 3.52 8.39
CA GLN A 159 -2.23 3.10 9.57
C GLN A 159 -2.58 1.65 9.87
N PHE A 160 -1.59 0.85 10.24
CA PHE A 160 -1.82 -0.52 10.71
C PHE A 160 -1.11 -0.76 12.03
N ALA A 161 -1.70 -1.63 12.84
CA ALA A 161 -1.22 -1.95 14.17
C ALA A 161 -1.50 -3.43 14.49
N PRO A 162 -0.64 -4.11 15.25
CA PRO A 162 -1.02 -5.36 15.89
C PRO A 162 -2.26 -5.18 16.79
N PRO A 163 -2.99 -6.29 17.09
CA PRO A 163 -4.09 -6.27 18.04
C PRO A 163 -3.67 -5.64 19.38
N GLY A 164 -4.56 -4.83 19.96
CA GLY A 164 -4.27 -4.06 21.18
C GLY A 164 -3.77 -2.64 20.92
N GLY A 165 -3.66 -2.21 19.65
CA GLY A 165 -3.49 -0.80 19.29
C GLY A 165 -2.11 -0.22 19.53
N GLN A 166 -1.13 -1.05 19.85
CA GLN A 166 0.27 -0.62 19.83
C GLN A 166 0.66 -0.36 18.37
N LYS A 167 1.36 0.74 18.08
CA LYS A 167 1.96 0.92 16.74
C LYS A 167 2.85 -0.28 16.45
N ALA A 168 2.95 -0.70 15.18
CA ALA A 168 3.88 -1.74 14.79
C ALA A 168 5.32 -1.30 15.15
N THR A 169 5.84 -1.77 16.28
CA THR A 169 7.19 -1.45 16.78
C THR A 169 8.25 -2.38 16.21
N GLY A 170 7.84 -3.47 15.57
CA GLY A 170 8.71 -4.42 14.90
C GLY A 170 8.79 -4.17 13.40
N VAL A 171 10.01 -4.12 12.85
CA VAL A 171 10.29 -4.09 11.40
C VAL A 171 9.71 -5.30 10.65
N ALA A 172 9.24 -6.31 11.36
CA ALA A 172 8.73 -7.54 10.79
C ALA A 172 7.29 -7.44 10.28
N GLN A 173 6.47 -6.49 10.76
CA GLN A 173 5.06 -6.43 10.31
C GLN A 173 4.92 -5.57 9.07
N SER A 174 4.13 -6.05 8.11
CA SER A 174 3.80 -5.33 6.89
C SER A 174 2.31 -5.44 6.57
N LEU A 175 1.78 -4.37 6.01
CA LEU A 175 0.45 -4.28 5.40
C LEU A 175 0.58 -4.52 3.90
N LEU A 176 -0.29 -5.38 3.38
CA LEU A 176 -0.49 -5.62 1.97
C LEU A 176 -1.81 -4.97 1.55
N LEU A 177 -1.80 -4.19 0.47
CA LEU A 177 -2.98 -3.58 -0.14
C LEU A 177 -3.08 -4.01 -1.60
N ASP A 178 -4.29 -4.24 -2.07
CA ASP A 178 -4.54 -4.61 -3.46
C ASP A 178 -5.91 -4.08 -3.94
N ASN A 179 -6.05 -3.94 -5.25
CA ASN A 179 -7.27 -3.50 -5.94
C ASN A 179 -7.96 -2.31 -5.24
N VAL A 180 -7.17 -1.27 -4.94
CA VAL A 180 -7.65 -0.04 -4.32
C VAL A 180 -8.56 0.68 -5.32
N LYS A 181 -9.86 0.70 -5.03
CA LYS A 181 -10.88 1.36 -5.83
C LYS A 181 -11.15 2.77 -5.33
N PHE A 182 -11.14 3.69 -6.26
CA PHE A 182 -11.40 5.10 -6.03
C PHE A 182 -11.89 5.78 -7.32
N SER A 183 -12.52 6.92 -7.14
CA SER A 183 -12.87 7.87 -8.21
C SER A 183 -12.15 9.18 -7.97
N THR A 184 -11.76 9.88 -9.03
CA THR A 184 -11.02 11.15 -8.97
C THR A 184 -11.83 12.30 -9.54
N CYS A 185 -11.60 13.50 -9.02
CA CYS A 185 -12.05 14.77 -9.59
C CYS A 185 -10.82 15.53 -10.09
N SER A 186 -10.83 15.95 -11.36
CA SER A 186 -9.74 16.72 -11.95
C SER A 186 -9.85 18.21 -11.62
N LYS A 187 -8.74 18.93 -11.74
CA LYS A 187 -8.65 20.39 -11.56
C LYS A 187 -9.25 21.16 -12.73
#